data_AF-A0A1Y6J1S8-F1
#
_entry.id   AF-A0A1Y6J1S8-F1
#
_cell.length_a   1.000
_cell.length_b   1.000
_cell.length_c   1.000
_cell.angle_alpha   90.00
_cell.angle_beta   90.00
_cell.angle_gamma   90.00
#
_symmetry.space_group_name_H-M   'P 1'
#
loop_
_entity.id
_entity.type
_entity.pdbx_description
1 polymer ?
#
loop_
_entity_poly.entity_id
_entity_poly.type
_entity_poly.pdbx_seq_one_letter_code
_entity_poly.pdbx_strand_id
1 'polypeptide(L)'
;MKDENLIDKSVTEMDHNMDKIINNTESLVVHYRATVSDCISDSSIDVGSIVKTESYYAGWETISSGIPAGGNTYIKISGQSRPEDHGAIINTSDGNQLYGLFPEGIYIEQFGAISNNYTVDNTPCIKKCADFAGNQRVIKAKRGVFQIESPLNLYVGGFEFEFIDDGSGDSHLYCPTKGIDCLTITGAPSKLKLALHGEGQPANGVVLQSISHGKDIDIRVNNFAGAGCKINRMWDSLVNTISVEQCGSSDEYAFSINNDGDTSNTSTFNRIQVENSINPIFIDPETLSCTFNTIHSEGGIADTKVYTWVLGGSGCVYNAIRLSTSGVASVTISGSNSCYNAYRAEGTVVTTWLEGVNGAQITLNNPHIEGSLTTVTNQIGHYNIIGGVINGMDISSINGTVEGANITLLTVHSVSTDEKSLTFYDCDISSVIPGNDYASATFDGCTIGSYVPLFYGKFINSIVTLGGDTNIRSKTLELHTGSKYEGSVQTDNSNLIMTGGSYIGGNLTEVTEGNSRIRIDLSSYAKGGTIGSMKPKSINSYNGEFSKNMAFGIGGSIGWLYSNTSGMWEEI
;
A
#
# COMPACT_ATOMS: atom_id res chain seq x y z
N MET A 1 -23.58 -11.84 -34.81
CA MET A 1 -23.91 -11.84 -33.36
C MET A 1 -25.16 -12.68 -33.03
N LYS A 2 -25.30 -13.91 -33.55
CA LYS A 2 -26.43 -14.79 -33.17
C LYS A 2 -26.10 -16.28 -32.98
N ASP A 3 -24.84 -16.70 -33.10
CA ASP A 3 -24.51 -18.13 -33.09
C ASP A 3 -23.66 -18.61 -31.89
N GLU A 4 -23.19 -17.73 -31.00
CA GLU A 4 -22.42 -18.16 -29.80
C GLU A 4 -23.33 -18.67 -28.65
N ASN A 5 -24.63 -18.36 -28.68
CA ASN A 5 -25.61 -18.78 -27.65
C ASN A 5 -26.17 -20.20 -27.85
N LEU A 6 -25.83 -20.90 -28.94
CA LEU A 6 -26.33 -22.26 -29.22
C LEU A 6 -25.46 -23.35 -28.59
N ILE A 7 -24.16 -23.10 -28.42
CA ILE A 7 -23.25 -24.07 -27.80
C ILE A 7 -23.48 -24.11 -26.28
N ASP A 8 -23.62 -22.94 -25.65
CA ASP A 8 -23.75 -22.80 -24.18
C ASP A 8 -25.09 -23.37 -23.65
N LYS A 9 -26.18 -23.20 -24.41
CA LYS A 9 -27.46 -23.86 -24.11
C LYS A 9 -27.40 -25.38 -24.24
N SER A 10 -26.62 -25.91 -25.19
CA SER A 10 -26.55 -27.34 -25.46
C SER A 10 -25.83 -28.13 -24.38
N VAL A 11 -24.85 -27.53 -23.70
CA VAL A 11 -24.12 -28.14 -22.58
C VAL A 11 -24.98 -28.15 -21.31
N THR A 12 -25.63 -27.03 -21.01
CA THR A 12 -26.49 -26.89 -19.82
C THR A 12 -27.78 -27.74 -19.92
N GLU A 13 -28.38 -27.85 -21.10
CA GLU A 13 -29.50 -28.78 -21.35
C GLU A 13 -29.05 -30.26 -21.34
N MET A 14 -27.78 -30.56 -21.60
CA MET A 14 -27.24 -31.91 -21.49
C MET A 14 -27.05 -32.33 -20.04
N ASP A 15 -26.49 -31.49 -19.16
CA ASP A 15 -26.33 -31.81 -17.74
C ASP A 15 -27.68 -32.12 -17.07
N HIS A 16 -28.71 -31.33 -17.38
CA HIS A 16 -30.07 -31.55 -16.88
C HIS A 16 -30.75 -32.82 -17.46
N ASN A 17 -30.35 -33.25 -18.66
CA ASN A 17 -30.82 -34.50 -19.26
C ASN A 17 -29.97 -35.71 -18.84
N MET A 18 -28.72 -35.53 -18.45
CA MET A 18 -27.82 -36.59 -17.99
C MET A 18 -28.18 -37.04 -16.59
N ASP A 19 -28.59 -36.12 -15.70
CA ASP A 19 -29.23 -36.45 -14.42
C ASP A 19 -30.52 -37.26 -14.60
N LYS A 20 -31.28 -37.03 -15.69
CA LYS A 20 -32.44 -37.84 -16.05
C LYS A 20 -32.08 -39.22 -16.60
N ILE A 21 -30.95 -39.35 -17.30
CA ILE A 21 -30.47 -40.63 -17.86
C ILE A 21 -29.94 -41.54 -16.74
N ILE A 22 -29.18 -40.97 -15.80
CA ILE A 22 -28.62 -41.69 -14.65
C ILE A 22 -29.74 -42.20 -13.71
N ASN A 23 -30.84 -41.45 -13.56
CA ASN A 23 -31.93 -41.81 -12.65
C ASN A 23 -33.00 -42.76 -13.23
N ASN A 24 -32.95 -43.13 -14.52
CA ASN A 24 -34.00 -43.92 -15.19
C ASN A 24 -33.53 -45.26 -15.79
N THR A 25 -32.36 -45.77 -15.45
CA THR A 25 -31.85 -47.04 -16.01
C THR A 25 -31.42 -48.03 -14.94
N GLU A 26 -32.24 -49.08 -14.74
CA GLU A 26 -31.93 -50.27 -13.91
C GLU A 26 -30.79 -51.15 -14.46
N SER A 27 -29.94 -50.66 -15.39
CA SER A 27 -28.82 -51.45 -15.92
C SER A 27 -27.70 -50.62 -16.58
N LEU A 28 -27.23 -49.53 -15.95
CA LEU A 28 -25.97 -48.93 -16.40
C LEU A 28 -24.82 -49.91 -16.10
N VAL A 29 -24.25 -50.50 -17.15
CA VAL A 29 -23.07 -51.36 -17.02
C VAL A 29 -21.87 -50.47 -16.68
N VAL A 30 -21.24 -50.74 -15.54
CA VAL A 30 -20.05 -50.03 -15.07
C VAL A 30 -18.82 -50.91 -15.27
N HIS A 31 -17.90 -50.46 -16.11
CA HIS A 31 -16.60 -51.09 -16.32
C HIS A 31 -15.55 -50.39 -15.46
N TYR A 32 -14.69 -51.17 -14.81
CA TYR A 32 -13.54 -50.65 -14.07
C TYR A 32 -12.26 -50.97 -14.84
N ARG A 33 -11.41 -49.98 -15.05
CA ARG A 33 -10.12 -50.10 -15.73
C ARG A 33 -9.05 -49.43 -14.88
N ALA A 34 -7.83 -49.94 -14.93
CA ALA A 34 -6.73 -49.33 -14.18
C ALA A 34 -6.41 -47.95 -14.76
N THR A 35 -6.23 -47.86 -16.07
CA THR A 35 -5.79 -46.63 -16.74
C THR A 35 -6.70 -46.19 -17.88
N VAL A 36 -6.52 -44.94 -18.33
CA VAL A 36 -7.16 -44.43 -19.56
C VAL A 36 -6.73 -45.23 -20.79
N SER A 37 -5.46 -45.66 -20.86
CA SER A 37 -4.96 -46.47 -21.98
C SER A 37 -5.67 -47.83 -22.08
N ASP A 38 -6.03 -48.43 -20.95
CA ASP A 38 -6.80 -49.68 -20.91
C ASP A 38 -8.21 -49.46 -21.47
N CYS A 39 -8.82 -48.29 -21.21
CA CYS A 39 -10.12 -47.94 -21.79
C CYS A 39 -10.04 -47.71 -23.30
N ILE A 40 -9.01 -47.02 -23.79
CA ILE A 40 -8.84 -46.68 -25.22
C ILE A 40 -8.77 -47.95 -26.07
N SER A 41 -8.06 -48.97 -25.59
CA SER A 41 -7.81 -50.22 -26.31
C SER A 41 -8.91 -51.28 -26.15
N ASP A 42 -9.88 -51.04 -25.27
CA ASP A 42 -10.90 -52.02 -24.94
C ASP A 42 -12.18 -51.87 -25.77
N SER A 43 -12.27 -52.69 -26.81
CA SER A 43 -13.44 -52.78 -27.68
C SER A 43 -14.63 -53.53 -27.08
N SER A 44 -14.50 -54.11 -25.86
CA SER A 44 -15.61 -54.80 -25.18
C SER A 44 -16.57 -53.86 -24.45
N ILE A 45 -16.23 -52.58 -24.35
CA ILE A 45 -17.07 -51.56 -23.71
C ILE A 45 -18.12 -51.09 -24.72
N ASP A 46 -19.40 -51.36 -24.45
CA ASP A 46 -20.48 -50.93 -25.33
C ASP A 46 -20.76 -49.42 -25.22
N VAL A 47 -21.21 -48.80 -26.32
CA VAL A 47 -21.71 -47.42 -26.31
C VAL A 47 -22.86 -47.28 -25.30
N GLY A 48 -22.82 -46.21 -24.50
CA GLY A 48 -23.76 -45.94 -23.40
C GLY A 48 -23.30 -46.48 -22.04
N SER A 49 -22.24 -47.29 -22.00
CA SER A 49 -21.69 -47.82 -20.75
C SER A 49 -20.89 -46.77 -19.99
N ILE A 50 -20.85 -46.92 -18.66
CA ILE A 50 -20.01 -46.11 -17.79
C ILE A 50 -18.68 -46.83 -17.58
N VAL A 51 -17.60 -46.06 -17.60
CA VAL A 51 -16.24 -46.57 -17.37
C VAL A 51 -15.59 -45.74 -16.29
N LYS A 52 -14.99 -46.40 -15.29
CA LYS A 52 -14.22 -45.76 -14.23
C LYS A 52 -12.75 -46.15 -14.38
N THR A 53 -11.88 -45.15 -14.44
CA THR A 53 -10.43 -45.35 -14.39
C THR A 53 -9.91 -45.05 -12.99
N GLU A 54 -8.97 -45.86 -12.50
CA GLU A 54 -8.28 -45.57 -11.24
C GLU A 54 -7.27 -44.44 -11.42
N SER A 55 -6.54 -44.43 -12.54
CA SER A 55 -5.51 -43.45 -12.85
C SER A 55 -5.52 -43.03 -14.33
N TYR A 56 -4.79 -41.97 -14.66
CA TYR A 56 -4.58 -41.58 -16.05
C TYR A 56 -3.50 -42.46 -16.72
N TYR A 57 -2.34 -42.61 -16.07
CA TYR A 57 -1.20 -43.41 -16.53
C TYR A 57 -0.98 -44.66 -15.67
N ALA A 58 -0.38 -45.71 -16.26
CA ALA A 58 0.02 -46.91 -15.51
C ALA A 58 1.07 -46.58 -14.45
N GLY A 59 1.00 -47.25 -13.30
CA GLY A 59 1.86 -47.04 -12.13
C GLY A 59 1.43 -45.90 -11.21
N TRP A 60 0.43 -45.10 -11.60
CA TRP A 60 -0.08 -43.99 -10.80
C TRP A 60 -1.08 -44.41 -9.71
N GLU A 61 -1.61 -45.62 -9.83
CA GLU A 61 -2.44 -46.31 -8.86
C GLU A 61 -1.68 -46.64 -7.56
N THR A 62 -0.34 -46.67 -7.59
CA THR A 62 0.54 -47.13 -6.49
C THR A 62 1.47 -46.06 -5.92
N ILE A 63 1.30 -44.78 -6.27
CA ILE A 63 2.21 -43.72 -5.80
C ILE A 63 2.06 -43.57 -4.27
N SER A 64 3.18 -43.40 -3.58
CA SER A 64 3.33 -43.36 -2.11
C SER A 64 2.52 -42.29 -1.38
N SER A 65 1.82 -41.40 -2.09
CA SER A 65 0.85 -40.45 -1.53
C SER A 65 -0.54 -41.07 -1.29
N GLY A 66 -0.80 -42.30 -1.75
CA GLY A 66 -2.00 -43.08 -1.43
C GLY A 66 -3.28 -42.68 -2.18
N ILE A 67 -3.20 -41.79 -3.17
CA ILE A 67 -4.34 -41.37 -3.99
C ILE A 67 -3.99 -41.55 -5.46
N PRO A 68 -4.63 -42.50 -6.17
CA PRO A 68 -4.51 -42.61 -7.62
C PRO A 68 -4.73 -41.26 -8.31
N ALA A 69 -3.82 -40.88 -9.19
CA ALA A 69 -3.83 -39.58 -9.86
C ALA A 69 -4.51 -39.67 -11.24
N GLY A 70 -5.37 -38.70 -11.55
CA GLY A 70 -5.97 -38.54 -12.88
C GLY A 70 -7.04 -39.55 -13.30
N GLY A 71 -7.50 -40.44 -12.41
CA GLY A 71 -8.67 -41.27 -12.65
C GLY A 71 -9.95 -40.43 -12.83
N ASN A 72 -10.88 -40.92 -13.66
CA ASN A 72 -12.14 -40.24 -13.93
C ASN A 72 -13.26 -41.26 -14.21
N THR A 73 -14.50 -40.77 -14.20
CA THR A 73 -15.66 -41.51 -14.70
C THR A 73 -16.03 -40.99 -16.08
N TYR A 74 -16.26 -41.91 -17.01
CA TYR A 74 -16.58 -41.63 -18.40
C TYR A 74 -17.90 -42.30 -18.80
N ILE A 75 -18.59 -41.73 -19.79
CA ILE A 75 -19.59 -42.43 -20.59
C ILE A 75 -19.07 -42.64 -22.00
N LYS A 76 -19.18 -43.86 -22.54
CA LYS A 76 -18.81 -44.13 -23.93
C LYS A 76 -19.92 -43.65 -24.86
N ILE A 77 -19.59 -42.81 -25.83
CA ILE A 77 -20.51 -42.25 -26.82
C ILE A 77 -20.14 -42.69 -28.23
N SER A 78 -21.15 -42.78 -29.10
CA SER A 78 -20.96 -43.25 -30.47
C SER A 78 -20.22 -42.21 -31.32
N GLY A 79 -19.24 -42.68 -32.08
CA GLY A 79 -18.50 -41.88 -33.07
C GLY A 79 -17.53 -40.86 -32.48
N GLN A 80 -16.77 -40.20 -33.36
CA GLN A 80 -15.77 -39.19 -33.02
C GLN A 80 -16.21 -37.79 -33.48
N SER A 81 -17.33 -37.33 -32.92
CA SER A 81 -17.95 -36.07 -33.35
C SER A 81 -17.33 -34.83 -32.69
N ARG A 82 -16.58 -35.00 -31.59
CA ARG A 82 -16.00 -33.92 -30.80
C ARG A 82 -14.47 -33.90 -30.94
N PRO A 83 -13.81 -32.74 -30.91
CA PRO A 83 -12.35 -32.68 -30.84
C PRO A 83 -11.84 -33.38 -29.58
N GLU A 84 -10.79 -34.19 -29.73
CA GLU A 84 -10.13 -34.84 -28.61
C GLU A 84 -9.33 -33.80 -27.80
N ASP A 85 -9.50 -33.81 -26.48
CA ASP A 85 -8.76 -32.97 -25.54
C ASP A 85 -7.89 -33.79 -24.58
N HIS A 86 -7.90 -35.12 -24.72
CA HIS A 86 -7.15 -36.07 -23.89
C HIS A 86 -7.49 -35.98 -22.40
N GLY A 87 -8.71 -35.59 -22.04
CA GLY A 87 -9.18 -35.67 -20.66
C GLY A 87 -10.69 -35.79 -20.55
N ALA A 88 -11.43 -34.80 -21.06
CA ALA A 88 -12.89 -34.85 -21.11
C ALA A 88 -13.40 -35.57 -22.36
N ILE A 89 -12.69 -35.49 -23.48
CA ILE A 89 -12.97 -36.21 -24.73
C ILE A 89 -11.76 -37.04 -25.10
N ILE A 90 -11.93 -38.35 -25.16
CA ILE A 90 -10.86 -39.29 -25.48
C ILE A 90 -11.33 -40.24 -26.59
N ASN A 91 -10.56 -40.35 -27.67
CA ASN A 91 -10.88 -41.25 -28.77
C ASN A 91 -10.54 -42.70 -28.42
N THR A 92 -11.47 -43.62 -28.64
CA THR A 92 -11.23 -45.07 -28.47
C THR A 92 -10.82 -45.71 -29.79
N SER A 93 -10.10 -46.84 -29.73
CA SER A 93 -9.56 -47.52 -30.92
C SER A 93 -10.62 -48.08 -31.87
N ASP A 94 -11.85 -48.25 -31.39
CA ASP A 94 -13.01 -48.71 -32.17
C ASP A 94 -13.80 -47.58 -32.85
N GLY A 95 -13.27 -46.35 -32.86
CA GLY A 95 -13.89 -45.20 -33.54
C GLY A 95 -15.00 -44.51 -32.75
N ASN A 96 -15.07 -44.74 -31.44
CA ASN A 96 -15.98 -44.08 -30.51
C ASN A 96 -15.24 -43.05 -29.64
N GLN A 97 -15.94 -42.45 -28.67
CA GLN A 97 -15.35 -41.50 -27.71
C GLN A 97 -15.76 -41.83 -26.28
N LEU A 98 -14.89 -41.50 -25.33
CA LEU A 98 -15.21 -41.38 -23.91
C LEU A 98 -15.49 -39.91 -23.59
N TYR A 99 -16.59 -39.66 -22.88
CA TYR A 99 -16.95 -38.35 -22.37
C TYR A 99 -16.82 -38.32 -20.84
N GLY A 100 -15.91 -37.49 -20.31
CA GLY A 100 -15.60 -37.38 -18.89
C GLY A 100 -16.72 -36.69 -18.11
N LEU A 101 -17.07 -37.26 -16.95
CA LEU A 101 -18.17 -36.82 -16.10
C LEU A 101 -17.72 -36.07 -14.83
N PHE A 102 -16.45 -36.19 -14.43
CA PHE A 102 -15.84 -35.39 -13.37
C PHE A 102 -16.61 -35.31 -12.03
N PRO A 103 -17.11 -36.45 -11.47
CA PRO A 103 -17.98 -36.44 -10.29
C PRO A 103 -17.30 -35.86 -9.03
N GLU A 104 -15.97 -35.85 -8.97
CA GLU A 104 -15.18 -35.35 -7.85
C GLU A 104 -14.63 -33.92 -8.09
N GLY A 105 -14.96 -33.33 -9.24
CA GLY A 105 -14.37 -32.09 -9.74
C GLY A 105 -13.44 -32.34 -10.93
N ILE A 106 -12.99 -31.23 -11.53
CA ILE A 106 -12.12 -31.23 -12.71
C ILE A 106 -10.67 -31.03 -12.24
N TYR A 107 -9.85 -32.06 -12.38
CA TYR A 107 -8.44 -32.06 -11.98
C TYR A 107 -7.53 -32.05 -13.20
N ILE A 108 -6.43 -31.30 -13.15
CA ILE A 108 -5.46 -31.23 -14.25
C ILE A 108 -4.82 -32.59 -14.56
N GLU A 109 -4.72 -33.47 -13.57
CA GLU A 109 -4.19 -34.83 -13.70
C GLU A 109 -5.09 -35.72 -14.57
N GLN A 110 -6.40 -35.42 -14.62
CA GLN A 110 -7.36 -36.13 -15.50
C GLN A 110 -7.16 -35.77 -16.98
N PHE A 111 -6.32 -34.77 -17.27
CA PHE A 111 -5.86 -34.37 -18.60
C PHE A 111 -4.39 -34.76 -18.82
N GLY A 112 -3.84 -35.62 -17.95
CA GLY A 112 -2.47 -36.12 -18.04
C GLY A 112 -1.38 -35.25 -17.40
N ALA A 113 -1.74 -34.27 -16.56
CA ALA A 113 -0.72 -33.50 -15.83
C ALA A 113 0.00 -34.38 -14.79
N ILE A 114 1.34 -34.37 -14.82
CA ILE A 114 2.24 -35.16 -13.98
C ILE A 114 2.88 -34.26 -12.92
N SER A 115 2.61 -34.56 -11.65
CA SER A 115 3.24 -33.87 -10.52
C SER A 115 4.60 -34.45 -10.16
N ASN A 116 5.42 -33.64 -9.48
CA ASN A 116 6.75 -33.98 -8.95
C ASN A 116 7.73 -34.52 -10.01
N ASN A 117 7.54 -34.12 -11.27
CA ASN A 117 8.42 -34.45 -12.37
C ASN A 117 8.87 -33.18 -13.09
N TYR A 118 10.03 -32.67 -12.69
CA TYR A 118 10.68 -31.46 -13.22
C TYR A 118 11.24 -31.60 -14.65
N THR A 119 10.86 -32.65 -15.37
CA THR A 119 11.20 -32.79 -16.80
C THR A 119 9.97 -32.87 -17.68
N VAL A 120 8.77 -32.77 -17.10
CA VAL A 120 7.51 -32.86 -17.83
C VAL A 120 6.84 -31.49 -17.88
N ASP A 121 6.71 -30.94 -19.08
CA ASP A 121 5.90 -29.74 -19.30
C ASP A 121 4.41 -30.05 -19.17
N ASN A 122 3.78 -29.51 -18.13
CA ASN A 122 2.36 -29.64 -17.86
C ASN A 122 1.52 -28.53 -18.51
N THR A 123 2.14 -27.55 -19.17
CA THR A 123 1.41 -26.43 -19.79
C THR A 123 0.28 -26.91 -20.72
N PRO A 124 0.49 -27.90 -21.62
CA PRO A 124 -0.59 -28.38 -22.50
C PRO A 124 -1.75 -29.03 -21.74
N CYS A 125 -1.45 -29.82 -20.71
CA CYS A 125 -2.45 -30.54 -19.91
C CYS A 125 -3.33 -29.56 -19.12
N ILE A 126 -2.69 -28.57 -18.47
CA ILE A 126 -3.40 -27.53 -17.72
C ILE A 126 -4.25 -26.68 -18.66
N LYS A 127 -3.73 -26.31 -19.84
CA LYS A 127 -4.48 -25.53 -20.82
C LYS A 127 -5.72 -26.27 -21.33
N LYS A 128 -5.61 -27.56 -21.65
CA LYS A 128 -6.75 -28.39 -22.06
C LYS A 128 -7.80 -28.50 -20.95
N CYS A 129 -7.37 -28.71 -19.71
CA CYS A 129 -8.25 -28.73 -18.54
C CYS A 129 -9.00 -27.40 -18.36
N ALA A 130 -8.29 -26.28 -18.48
CA ALA A 130 -8.86 -24.93 -18.41
C ALA A 130 -9.84 -24.65 -19.55
N ASP A 131 -9.51 -25.03 -20.78
CA ASP A 131 -10.36 -24.83 -21.95
C ASP A 131 -11.66 -25.64 -21.85
N PHE A 132 -11.58 -26.86 -21.32
CA PHE A 132 -12.78 -27.63 -21.01
C PHE A 132 -13.60 -26.95 -19.91
N ALA A 133 -12.97 -26.53 -18.81
CA ALA A 133 -13.67 -25.93 -17.68
C ALA A 133 -14.37 -24.60 -18.04
N GLY A 134 -13.73 -23.79 -18.88
CA GLY A 134 -14.18 -22.44 -19.25
C GLY A 134 -14.27 -21.50 -18.03
N ASN A 135 -14.94 -20.37 -18.21
CA ASN A 135 -15.09 -19.35 -17.15
C ASN A 135 -16.11 -19.71 -16.06
N GLN A 136 -16.75 -20.87 -16.13
CA GLN A 136 -17.84 -21.24 -15.23
C GLN A 136 -17.38 -22.19 -14.12
N ARG A 137 -16.26 -22.89 -14.30
CA ARG A 137 -15.83 -23.97 -13.42
C ARG A 137 -14.44 -23.73 -12.86
N VAL A 138 -14.22 -24.22 -11.64
CA VAL A 138 -12.93 -24.21 -10.97
C VAL A 138 -12.17 -25.47 -11.37
N ILE A 139 -10.97 -25.31 -11.93
CA ILE A 139 -10.04 -26.44 -12.11
C ILE A 139 -9.20 -26.63 -10.86
N LYS A 140 -8.85 -27.89 -10.60
CA LYS A 140 -8.12 -28.29 -9.41
C LYS A 140 -6.81 -28.99 -9.74
N ALA A 141 -5.89 -28.95 -8.79
CA ALA A 141 -4.69 -29.76 -8.79
C ALA A 141 -4.54 -30.44 -7.43
N LYS A 142 -4.21 -31.74 -7.42
CA LYS A 142 -3.87 -32.44 -6.18
C LYS A 142 -2.49 -31.96 -5.69
N ARG A 143 -2.10 -32.43 -4.50
CA ARG A 143 -0.80 -32.12 -3.91
C ARG A 143 0.35 -32.53 -4.86
N GLY A 144 1.20 -31.58 -5.21
CA GLY A 144 2.40 -31.84 -6.01
C GLY A 144 2.91 -30.64 -6.81
N VAL A 145 4.14 -30.74 -7.31
CA VAL A 145 4.79 -29.70 -8.12
C VAL A 145 4.56 -29.95 -9.61
N PHE A 146 4.03 -28.98 -10.35
CA PHE A 146 3.78 -29.12 -11.78
C PHE A 146 4.61 -28.12 -12.56
N GLN A 147 5.54 -28.63 -13.37
CA GLN A 147 6.38 -27.78 -14.22
C GLN A 147 5.60 -27.23 -15.41
N ILE A 148 5.77 -25.94 -15.69
CA ILE A 148 5.28 -25.26 -16.90
C ILE A 148 6.47 -24.65 -17.65
N GLU A 149 6.60 -24.94 -18.94
CA GLU A 149 7.74 -24.47 -19.74
C GLU A 149 7.38 -23.30 -20.68
N SER A 150 6.10 -22.98 -20.82
CA SER A 150 5.62 -21.90 -21.69
C SER A 150 4.51 -21.06 -21.03
N PRO A 151 4.24 -19.84 -21.51
CA PRO A 151 3.23 -18.96 -20.92
C PRO A 151 1.86 -19.62 -20.84
N LEU A 152 1.33 -19.71 -19.62
CA LEU A 152 0.02 -20.29 -19.36
C LEU A 152 -1.03 -19.18 -19.25
N ASN A 153 -1.87 -19.03 -20.27
CA ASN A 153 -2.98 -18.08 -20.27
C ASN A 153 -4.29 -18.78 -19.92
N LEU A 154 -4.89 -18.44 -18.77
CA LEU A 154 -6.09 -19.08 -18.25
C LEU A 154 -7.28 -18.11 -18.27
N TYR A 155 -8.39 -18.58 -18.84
CA TYR A 155 -9.70 -17.95 -18.76
C TYR A 155 -10.66 -18.92 -18.06
N VAL A 156 -10.60 -18.94 -16.72
CA VAL A 156 -11.25 -19.97 -15.90
C VAL A 156 -12.15 -19.36 -14.84
N GLY A 157 -13.18 -20.11 -14.42
CA GLY A 157 -14.01 -19.77 -13.26
C GLY A 157 -13.27 -19.88 -11.93
N GLY A 158 -12.09 -20.51 -11.94
CA GLY A 158 -11.12 -20.52 -10.85
C GLY A 158 -10.01 -21.54 -11.07
N PHE A 159 -8.96 -21.45 -10.25
CA PHE A 159 -7.90 -22.45 -10.15
C PHE A 159 -7.62 -22.69 -8.67
N GLU A 160 -7.60 -23.94 -8.22
CA GLU A 160 -7.35 -24.29 -6.83
C GLU A 160 -6.38 -25.48 -6.70
N PHE A 161 -5.28 -25.30 -5.97
CA PHE A 161 -4.60 -26.45 -5.37
C PHE A 161 -5.39 -26.94 -4.15
N GLU A 162 -5.58 -28.26 -4.00
CA GLU A 162 -6.22 -28.85 -2.82
C GLU A 162 -5.47 -28.50 -1.52
N PHE A 163 -4.16 -28.29 -1.62
CA PHE A 163 -3.30 -27.83 -0.55
C PHE A 163 -2.38 -26.73 -1.10
N ILE A 164 -2.35 -25.57 -0.43
CA ILE A 164 -1.29 -24.58 -0.61
C ILE A 164 -0.41 -24.70 0.61
N ASP A 165 0.87 -24.96 0.39
CA ASP A 165 1.85 -24.94 1.46
C ASP A 165 2.58 -23.58 1.50
N ASP A 166 3.03 -23.19 2.68
CA ASP A 166 3.46 -21.82 3.01
C ASP A 166 4.95 -21.53 2.70
N GLY A 167 5.50 -22.12 1.63
CA GLY A 167 6.91 -21.96 1.27
C GLY A 167 7.34 -22.76 0.04
N SER A 168 8.54 -23.35 0.08
CA SER A 168 9.06 -24.34 -0.90
C SER A 168 8.29 -25.67 -0.90
N GLY A 169 7.06 -25.64 -0.40
CA GLY A 169 6.28 -26.80 -0.03
C GLY A 169 5.69 -27.55 -1.21
N ASP A 170 4.88 -28.54 -0.86
CA ASP A 170 4.58 -29.68 -1.71
C ASP A 170 3.76 -29.38 -2.97
N SER A 171 3.14 -28.20 -3.11
CA SER A 171 2.14 -27.92 -4.15
C SER A 171 2.27 -26.53 -4.76
N HIS A 172 2.78 -26.47 -5.99
CA HIS A 172 2.93 -25.23 -6.74
C HIS A 172 3.10 -25.49 -8.24
N LEU A 173 2.91 -24.45 -9.05
CA LEU A 173 3.41 -24.41 -10.42
C LEU A 173 4.88 -23.99 -10.41
N TYR A 174 5.73 -24.77 -11.06
CA TYR A 174 7.16 -24.51 -11.18
C TYR A 174 7.47 -23.98 -12.59
N CYS A 175 8.07 -22.79 -12.69
CA CYS A 175 8.38 -22.15 -13.96
C CYS A 175 9.90 -21.93 -14.08
N PRO A 176 10.65 -22.78 -14.82
CA PRO A 176 12.09 -22.58 -15.04
C PRO A 176 12.40 -21.63 -16.21
N THR A 177 11.41 -21.26 -17.01
CA THR A 177 11.61 -20.55 -18.28
C THR A 177 11.83 -19.05 -18.10
N LYS A 178 12.76 -18.47 -18.88
CA LYS A 178 13.13 -17.04 -18.85
C LYS A 178 12.31 -16.19 -19.82
N GLY A 179 12.13 -14.90 -19.50
CA GLY A 179 11.68 -13.87 -20.45
C GLY A 179 10.20 -13.90 -20.80
N ILE A 180 9.36 -14.44 -19.93
CA ILE A 180 7.91 -14.61 -20.16
C ILE A 180 7.08 -14.26 -18.93
N ASP A 181 5.79 -13.97 -19.12
CA ASP A 181 4.79 -14.11 -18.07
C ASP A 181 4.47 -15.60 -17.92
N CYS A 182 4.76 -16.20 -16.75
CA CYS A 182 4.57 -17.62 -16.54
C CYS A 182 3.08 -17.99 -16.49
N LEU A 183 2.27 -17.24 -15.74
CA LEU A 183 0.83 -17.45 -15.62
C LEU A 183 0.07 -16.13 -15.75
N THR A 184 -0.83 -16.07 -16.73
CA THR A 184 -1.79 -14.97 -16.89
C THR A 184 -3.20 -15.48 -16.65
N ILE A 185 -3.95 -14.82 -15.78
CA ILE A 185 -5.35 -15.15 -15.49
C ILE A 185 -6.23 -13.96 -15.84
N THR A 186 -7.33 -14.24 -16.54
CA THR A 186 -8.32 -13.26 -16.96
C THR A 186 -9.73 -13.72 -16.59
N GLY A 187 -10.63 -12.77 -16.33
CA GLY A 187 -12.07 -13.03 -16.18
C GLY A 187 -12.59 -12.76 -14.78
N ALA A 188 -13.48 -13.64 -14.30
CA ALA A 188 -14.17 -13.47 -13.02
C ALA A 188 -14.01 -14.73 -12.14
N PRO A 189 -12.79 -15.01 -11.64
CA PRO A 189 -12.56 -16.21 -10.85
C PRO A 189 -13.35 -16.16 -9.56
N SER A 190 -14.21 -17.16 -9.36
CA SER A 190 -14.94 -17.40 -8.11
C SER A 190 -14.04 -17.90 -6.98
N LYS A 191 -12.87 -18.45 -7.33
CA LYS A 191 -11.87 -18.98 -6.42
C LYS A 191 -10.50 -19.02 -7.09
N LEU A 192 -9.48 -18.45 -6.47
CA LEU A 192 -8.12 -18.51 -7.00
C LEU A 192 -7.14 -18.82 -5.89
N LYS A 193 -6.69 -20.06 -5.81
CA LYS A 193 -5.82 -20.59 -4.76
C LYS A 193 -4.59 -21.21 -5.42
N LEU A 194 -3.51 -20.44 -5.52
CA LEU A 194 -2.32 -20.83 -6.26
C LEU A 194 -1.00 -20.43 -5.61
N ALA A 195 0.02 -21.24 -5.88
CA ALA A 195 1.41 -20.96 -5.58
C ALA A 195 2.26 -21.13 -6.85
N LEU A 196 3.17 -20.18 -7.11
CA LEU A 196 4.17 -20.25 -8.17
C LEU A 196 5.59 -20.12 -7.61
N HIS A 197 6.52 -20.88 -8.18
CA HIS A 197 7.93 -20.84 -7.84
C HIS A 197 8.82 -20.73 -9.09
N GLY A 198 9.80 -19.84 -9.03
CA GLY A 198 10.88 -19.70 -10.00
C GLY A 198 12.26 -20.02 -9.41
N GLU A 199 13.29 -19.89 -10.23
CA GLU A 199 14.71 -20.06 -9.91
C GLU A 199 15.49 -18.72 -9.94
N GLY A 200 14.80 -17.58 -9.83
CA GLY A 200 15.39 -16.24 -9.95
C GLY A 200 15.62 -15.81 -11.41
N GLN A 201 14.86 -16.39 -12.34
CA GLN A 201 14.93 -16.04 -13.76
C GLN A 201 14.16 -14.74 -14.07
N PRO A 202 14.54 -13.99 -15.13
CA PRO A 202 13.88 -12.74 -15.51
C PRO A 202 12.54 -13.03 -16.20
N ALA A 203 11.53 -13.35 -15.41
CA ALA A 203 10.17 -13.68 -15.82
C ALA A 203 9.19 -13.09 -14.80
N ASN A 204 7.96 -12.82 -15.23
CA ASN A 204 6.89 -12.47 -14.29
C ASN A 204 6.20 -13.75 -13.84
N GLY A 205 5.89 -13.86 -12.55
CA GLY A 205 5.22 -15.03 -11.98
C GLY A 205 3.75 -15.09 -12.38
N VAL A 206 2.91 -14.30 -11.72
CA VAL A 206 1.46 -14.24 -11.96
C VAL A 206 1.04 -12.87 -12.46
N VAL A 207 0.32 -12.84 -13.57
CA VAL A 207 -0.32 -11.64 -14.12
C VAL A 207 -1.84 -11.79 -14.02
N LEU A 208 -2.47 -10.92 -13.24
CA LEU A 208 -3.91 -10.78 -13.18
C LEU A 208 -4.34 -9.70 -14.17
N GLN A 209 -4.96 -10.13 -15.27
CA GLN A 209 -5.35 -9.27 -16.38
C GLN A 209 -6.86 -9.10 -16.39
N SER A 210 -7.34 -7.87 -16.15
CA SER A 210 -8.77 -7.53 -16.26
C SER A 210 -9.66 -8.43 -15.40
N ILE A 211 -9.29 -8.61 -14.13
CA ILE A 211 -10.08 -9.40 -13.17
C ILE A 211 -11.31 -8.60 -12.75
N SER A 212 -12.49 -9.18 -12.84
CA SER A 212 -13.73 -8.55 -12.40
C SER A 212 -14.49 -9.47 -11.47
N HIS A 213 -15.07 -8.94 -10.38
CA HIS A 213 -15.88 -9.75 -9.44
C HIS A 213 -15.14 -10.98 -8.89
N GLY A 214 -13.81 -10.92 -8.81
CA GLY A 214 -12.98 -11.99 -8.31
C GLY A 214 -13.24 -12.23 -6.83
N LYS A 215 -13.30 -13.50 -6.41
CA LYS A 215 -13.58 -13.90 -5.03
C LYS A 215 -12.59 -14.96 -4.57
N ASP A 216 -12.30 -14.95 -3.27
CA ASP A 216 -11.44 -15.95 -2.61
C ASP A 216 -10.09 -16.14 -3.35
N ILE A 217 -9.39 -15.00 -3.54
CA ILE A 217 -8.08 -14.96 -4.20
C ILE A 217 -6.97 -15.03 -3.14
N ASP A 218 -6.26 -16.16 -3.13
CA ASP A 218 -5.05 -16.46 -2.37
C ASP A 218 -3.91 -16.84 -3.34
N ILE A 219 -2.92 -15.96 -3.46
CA ILE A 219 -1.78 -16.13 -4.37
C ILE A 219 -0.49 -16.10 -3.57
N ARG A 220 0.40 -17.06 -3.83
CA ARG A 220 1.80 -17.02 -3.40
C ARG A 220 2.73 -17.10 -4.59
N VAL A 221 3.75 -16.25 -4.63
CA VAL A 221 4.77 -16.27 -5.67
C VAL A 221 6.14 -16.10 -5.05
N ASN A 222 7.12 -16.93 -5.44
CA ASN A 222 8.47 -16.86 -4.90
C ASN A 222 9.54 -16.97 -5.99
N ASN A 223 10.62 -16.19 -5.83
CA ASN A 223 11.90 -16.34 -6.53
C ASN A 223 11.83 -16.08 -8.05
N PHE A 224 11.33 -14.90 -8.45
CA PHE A 224 11.30 -14.42 -9.84
C PHE A 224 12.09 -13.10 -9.97
N ALA A 225 13.05 -13.01 -10.89
CA ALA A 225 13.77 -11.76 -11.18
C ALA A 225 12.96 -10.82 -12.14
N GLY A 226 11.65 -10.80 -11.96
CA GLY A 226 10.65 -9.92 -12.57
C GLY A 226 9.54 -9.68 -11.55
N ALA A 227 8.35 -9.26 -11.99
CA ALA A 227 7.23 -9.14 -11.06
C ALA A 227 6.82 -10.52 -10.54
N GLY A 228 6.69 -10.67 -9.21
CA GLY A 228 6.10 -11.87 -8.64
C GLY A 228 4.59 -11.92 -8.93
N CYS A 229 3.87 -10.87 -8.56
CA CYS A 229 2.45 -10.72 -8.88
C CYS A 229 2.16 -9.33 -9.46
N LYS A 230 1.58 -9.29 -10.65
CA LYS A 230 1.25 -8.08 -11.40
C LYS A 230 -0.25 -8.03 -11.67
N ILE A 231 -0.93 -7.02 -11.14
CA ILE A 231 -2.34 -6.77 -11.38
C ILE A 231 -2.42 -5.61 -12.37
N ASN A 232 -2.80 -5.90 -13.60
CA ASN A 232 -2.88 -4.86 -14.61
C ASN A 232 -4.19 -4.08 -14.52
N ARG A 233 -5.29 -4.77 -14.19
CA ARG A 233 -6.65 -4.24 -14.04
C ARG A 233 -7.47 -5.15 -13.13
N MET A 234 -8.14 -4.58 -12.12
CA MET A 234 -9.03 -5.33 -11.23
C MET A 234 -10.22 -4.49 -10.74
N TRP A 235 -11.42 -5.06 -10.79
CA TRP A 235 -12.67 -4.40 -10.39
C TRP A 235 -13.51 -5.27 -9.45
N ASP A 236 -14.16 -4.64 -8.48
CA ASP A 236 -15.20 -5.25 -7.64
C ASP A 236 -14.78 -6.60 -7.02
N SER A 237 -13.49 -6.75 -6.70
CA SER A 237 -12.89 -8.03 -6.32
C SER A 237 -12.51 -8.08 -4.84
N LEU A 238 -12.52 -9.28 -4.27
CA LEU A 238 -12.08 -9.58 -2.93
C LEU A 238 -10.83 -10.47 -2.97
N VAL A 239 -9.70 -9.88 -2.62
CA VAL A 239 -8.41 -10.56 -2.48
C VAL A 239 -8.17 -10.87 -1.02
N ASN A 240 -8.00 -12.15 -0.69
CA ASN A 240 -7.73 -12.60 0.66
C ASN A 240 -6.24 -12.41 0.99
N THR A 241 -5.37 -13.05 0.21
CA THR A 241 -3.93 -12.97 0.44
C THR A 241 -3.17 -12.90 -0.88
N ILE A 242 -2.20 -11.99 -0.97
CA ILE A 242 -1.12 -12.04 -1.94
C ILE A 242 0.19 -12.05 -1.16
N SER A 243 0.99 -13.10 -1.32
CA SER A 243 2.35 -13.21 -0.75
C SER A 243 3.37 -13.29 -1.89
N VAL A 244 4.31 -12.35 -1.90
CA VAL A 244 5.38 -12.27 -2.91
C VAL A 244 6.73 -12.24 -2.21
N GLU A 245 7.61 -13.18 -2.53
CA GLU A 245 8.89 -13.34 -1.84
C GLU A 245 10.04 -13.44 -2.82
N GLN A 246 11.18 -12.81 -2.52
CA GLN A 246 12.39 -12.89 -3.34
C GLN A 246 12.13 -12.56 -4.83
N CYS A 247 11.23 -11.61 -5.09
CA CYS A 247 10.87 -11.20 -6.43
C CYS A 247 11.33 -9.77 -6.73
N GLY A 248 11.12 -9.33 -7.97
CA GLY A 248 11.38 -7.98 -8.44
C GLY A 248 12.73 -7.82 -9.12
N SER A 249 12.91 -6.68 -9.79
CA SER A 249 14.13 -6.33 -10.52
C SER A 249 14.29 -4.81 -10.63
N SER A 250 15.34 -4.34 -11.29
CA SER A 250 15.51 -2.92 -11.62
C SER A 250 14.37 -2.35 -12.46
N ASP A 251 13.67 -3.20 -13.23
CA ASP A 251 12.64 -2.80 -14.19
C ASP A 251 11.22 -3.03 -13.67
N GLU A 252 11.02 -4.02 -12.81
CA GLU A 252 9.70 -4.44 -12.32
C GLU A 252 9.64 -4.45 -10.79
N TYR A 253 8.52 -3.99 -10.24
CA TYR A 253 8.23 -4.17 -8.82
C TYR A 253 7.79 -5.62 -8.55
N ALA A 254 8.15 -6.15 -7.38
CA ALA A 254 7.81 -7.52 -7.00
C ALA A 254 6.30 -7.74 -6.95
N PHE A 255 5.56 -6.81 -6.35
CA PHE A 255 4.11 -6.72 -6.43
C PHE A 255 3.72 -5.39 -7.09
N SER A 256 2.79 -5.45 -8.05
CA SER A 256 2.24 -4.23 -8.64
C SER A 256 0.74 -4.27 -8.89
N ILE A 257 0.07 -3.13 -8.67
CA ILE A 257 -1.24 -2.80 -9.22
C ILE A 257 -1.01 -1.64 -10.20
N ASN A 258 -1.31 -1.88 -11.48
CA ASN A 258 -1.10 -0.95 -12.58
C ASN A 258 -2.44 -0.46 -13.14
N ASN A 259 -2.37 0.52 -14.05
CA ASN A 259 -3.51 1.11 -14.76
C ASN A 259 -3.42 0.86 -16.27
N ASP A 260 -3.21 -0.40 -16.71
CA ASP A 260 -2.91 -0.80 -18.11
C ASP A 260 -3.99 -0.40 -19.15
N GLY A 261 -4.08 0.89 -19.43
CA GLY A 261 -5.13 1.55 -20.22
C GLY A 261 -6.48 1.70 -19.52
N ASP A 262 -6.66 1.19 -18.30
CA ASP A 262 -7.88 1.32 -17.47
C ASP A 262 -7.60 0.98 -15.99
N THR A 263 -8.43 1.53 -15.10
CA THR A 263 -8.16 1.63 -13.65
C THR A 263 -8.39 0.31 -12.94
N SER A 264 -7.71 0.11 -11.80
CA SER A 264 -8.15 -0.86 -10.79
C SER A 264 -9.04 -0.15 -9.78
N ASN A 265 -10.24 -0.65 -9.48
CA ASN A 265 -11.15 0.06 -8.58
C ASN A 265 -12.08 -0.84 -7.73
N THR A 266 -12.61 -0.25 -6.66
CA THR A 266 -13.65 -0.82 -5.78
C THR A 266 -13.34 -2.23 -5.26
N SER A 267 -12.05 -2.56 -5.15
CA SER A 267 -11.58 -3.88 -4.74
C SER A 267 -11.04 -3.83 -3.31
N THR A 268 -11.17 -4.95 -2.60
CA THR A 268 -10.67 -5.10 -1.23
C THR A 268 -9.51 -6.10 -1.20
N PHE A 269 -8.39 -5.67 -0.64
CA PHE A 269 -7.20 -6.47 -0.41
C PHE A 269 -7.04 -6.70 1.09
N ASN A 270 -7.30 -7.91 1.56
CA ASN A 270 -7.24 -8.24 2.98
C ASN A 270 -5.79 -8.30 3.48
N ARG A 271 -4.89 -8.95 2.72
CA ARG A 271 -3.48 -9.03 3.04
C ARG A 271 -2.61 -9.01 1.79
N ILE A 272 -1.65 -8.10 1.76
CA ILE A 272 -0.50 -8.10 0.85
C ILE A 272 0.75 -8.27 1.70
N GLN A 273 1.55 -9.28 1.40
CA GLN A 273 2.84 -9.53 2.02
C GLN A 273 3.92 -9.56 0.95
N VAL A 274 4.96 -8.73 1.09
CA VAL A 274 6.10 -8.71 0.16
C VAL A 274 7.42 -8.73 0.91
N GLU A 275 8.17 -9.83 0.85
CA GLU A 275 9.38 -10.02 1.64
C GLU A 275 10.64 -10.22 0.79
N ASN A 276 11.78 -9.71 1.29
CA ASN A 276 13.12 -9.91 0.70
C ASN A 276 13.18 -9.63 -0.81
N SER A 277 12.47 -8.60 -1.25
CA SER A 277 12.24 -8.32 -2.67
C SER A 277 12.89 -7.02 -3.12
N ILE A 278 13.28 -6.95 -4.39
CA ILE A 278 13.79 -5.72 -5.02
C ILE A 278 12.59 -4.92 -5.50
N ASN A 279 12.55 -3.61 -5.19
CA ASN A 279 11.40 -2.74 -5.51
C ASN A 279 10.06 -3.40 -5.10
N PRO A 280 9.76 -3.56 -3.80
CA PRO A 280 8.73 -4.49 -3.36
C PRO A 280 7.31 -4.20 -3.84
N ILE A 281 6.82 -2.97 -3.74
CA ILE A 281 5.41 -2.66 -3.96
C ILE A 281 5.25 -1.43 -4.84
N PHE A 282 4.41 -1.57 -5.86
CA PHE A 282 3.86 -0.45 -6.61
C PHE A 282 2.34 -0.51 -6.65
N ILE A 283 1.67 0.52 -6.17
CA ILE A 283 0.24 0.72 -6.35
C ILE A 283 0.07 2.02 -7.13
N ASP A 284 -0.54 1.93 -8.30
CA ASP A 284 -0.69 3.07 -9.20
C ASP A 284 -1.53 4.20 -8.55
N PRO A 285 -1.13 5.49 -8.72
CA PRO A 285 -1.92 6.64 -8.28
C PRO A 285 -3.38 6.65 -8.73
N GLU A 286 -3.70 6.02 -9.86
CA GLU A 286 -5.03 5.93 -10.46
C GLU A 286 -5.78 4.64 -10.05
N THR A 287 -5.33 3.95 -8.99
CA THR A 287 -6.13 2.92 -8.30
C THR A 287 -7.25 3.59 -7.51
N LEU A 288 -8.52 3.31 -7.82
CA LEU A 288 -9.65 4.10 -7.32
C LEU A 288 -10.48 3.37 -6.26
N SER A 289 -10.74 4.02 -5.11
CA SER A 289 -11.70 3.55 -4.11
C SER A 289 -11.48 2.11 -3.61
N CYS A 290 -10.22 1.65 -3.62
CA CYS A 290 -9.84 0.34 -3.10
C CYS A 290 -9.59 0.42 -1.59
N THR A 291 -9.79 -0.72 -0.91
CA THR A 291 -9.45 -0.86 0.52
C THR A 291 -8.31 -1.87 0.68
N PHE A 292 -7.25 -1.46 1.36
CA PHE A 292 -6.09 -2.27 1.70
C PHE A 292 -6.06 -2.48 3.22
N ASN A 293 -6.43 -3.66 3.69
CA ASN A 293 -6.54 -3.92 5.12
C ASN A 293 -5.17 -4.10 5.78
N THR A 294 -4.32 -4.96 5.21
CA THR A 294 -2.95 -5.19 5.72
C THR A 294 -1.96 -5.18 4.57
N ILE A 295 -0.94 -4.34 4.67
CA ILE A 295 0.26 -4.38 3.84
C ILE A 295 1.45 -4.62 4.76
N HIS A 296 2.15 -5.73 4.55
CA HIS A 296 3.41 -6.05 5.20
C HIS A 296 4.50 -6.11 4.13
N SER A 297 5.55 -5.32 4.27
CA SER A 297 6.76 -5.50 3.48
C SER A 297 8.01 -5.42 4.35
N GLU A 298 8.79 -6.50 4.35
CA GLU A 298 10.01 -6.63 5.17
C GLU A 298 11.20 -7.03 4.30
N GLY A 299 12.38 -6.48 4.61
CA GLY A 299 13.59 -6.74 3.84
C GLY A 299 13.55 -6.16 2.43
N GLY A 300 12.85 -5.02 2.24
CA GLY A 300 12.79 -4.35 0.95
C GLY A 300 14.16 -3.86 0.49
N ILE A 301 14.54 -4.18 -0.75
CA ILE A 301 15.82 -3.79 -1.33
C ILE A 301 15.57 -2.65 -2.33
N ALA A 302 16.11 -1.48 -2.02
CA ALA A 302 16.13 -0.36 -2.95
C ALA A 302 17.13 -0.62 -4.09
N ASP A 303 16.74 -0.28 -5.32
CA ASP A 303 17.60 -0.39 -6.50
C ASP A 303 17.49 0.89 -7.36
N THR A 304 17.48 0.79 -8.69
CA THR A 304 17.49 1.95 -9.61
C THR A 304 16.16 2.70 -9.70
N LYS A 305 15.05 2.15 -9.18
CA LYS A 305 13.77 2.86 -9.11
C LYS A 305 13.86 4.01 -8.12
N VAL A 306 13.15 5.09 -8.41
CA VAL A 306 13.12 6.30 -7.56
C VAL A 306 12.61 5.99 -6.15
N TYR A 307 11.62 5.10 -6.06
CA TYR A 307 10.99 4.72 -4.81
C TYR A 307 11.08 3.20 -4.60
N THR A 308 11.40 2.79 -3.38
CA THR A 308 11.37 1.38 -2.97
C THR A 308 9.92 0.89 -2.88
N TRP A 309 9.04 1.72 -2.30
CA TRP A 309 7.60 1.48 -2.25
C TRP A 309 6.83 2.65 -2.84
N VAL A 310 5.80 2.35 -3.63
CA VAL A 310 4.83 3.32 -4.13
C VAL A 310 3.46 2.91 -3.62
N LEU A 311 2.87 3.72 -2.74
CA LEU A 311 1.51 3.56 -2.24
C LEU A 311 0.63 4.65 -2.85
N GLY A 312 0.04 4.35 -4.01
CA GLY A 312 -0.80 5.27 -4.76
C GLY A 312 -2.28 5.25 -4.37
N GLY A 313 -3.10 5.86 -5.21
CA GLY A 313 -4.55 5.66 -5.24
C GLY A 313 -5.35 6.94 -5.03
N SER A 314 -6.57 6.93 -5.57
CA SER A 314 -7.56 7.98 -5.41
C SER A 314 -8.76 7.49 -4.61
N GLY A 315 -9.06 8.10 -3.45
CA GLY A 315 -10.14 7.66 -2.58
C GLY A 315 -9.89 6.32 -1.91
N CYS A 316 -8.64 5.86 -1.85
CA CYS A 316 -8.29 4.57 -1.27
C CYS A 316 -8.16 4.66 0.26
N VAL A 317 -8.43 3.54 0.93
CA VAL A 317 -8.23 3.40 2.38
C VAL A 317 -7.20 2.32 2.64
N TYR A 318 -6.16 2.68 3.40
CA TYR A 318 -5.14 1.78 3.88
C TYR A 318 -5.25 1.66 5.40
N ASN A 319 -5.43 0.46 5.95
CA ASN A 319 -5.76 0.29 7.38
C ASN A 319 -4.58 -0.06 8.28
N ALA A 320 -3.65 -0.89 7.79
CA ALA A 320 -2.44 -1.25 8.52
C ALA A 320 -1.31 -1.48 7.53
N ILE A 321 -0.28 -0.62 7.60
CA ILE A 321 0.89 -0.70 6.72
C ILE A 321 2.12 -0.84 7.61
N ARG A 322 2.96 -1.83 7.30
CA ARG A 322 4.30 -1.96 7.87
C ARG A 322 5.30 -2.15 6.74
N LEU A 323 6.19 -1.17 6.57
CA LEU A 323 7.31 -1.21 5.64
C LEU A 323 8.60 -1.21 6.45
N SER A 324 9.48 -2.17 6.19
CA SER A 324 10.77 -2.26 6.87
C SER A 324 11.90 -2.70 5.94
N THR A 325 13.08 -2.14 6.19
CA THR A 325 14.33 -2.53 5.53
C THR A 325 15.52 -2.24 6.44
N SER A 326 16.64 -2.92 6.18
CA SER A 326 17.94 -2.60 6.78
C SER A 326 18.77 -1.62 5.93
N GLY A 327 18.36 -1.33 4.69
CA GLY A 327 19.08 -0.46 3.75
C GLY A 327 18.41 0.90 3.56
N VAL A 328 19.09 1.84 2.90
CA VAL A 328 18.48 3.13 2.52
C VAL A 328 17.34 2.87 1.56
N ALA A 329 16.15 3.39 1.88
CA ALA A 329 14.96 3.20 1.08
C ALA A 329 14.07 4.43 1.10
N SER A 330 13.14 4.47 0.17
CA SER A 330 12.15 5.53 0.06
C SER A 330 10.78 4.95 -0.22
N VAL A 331 9.77 5.62 0.31
CA VAL A 331 8.37 5.32 0.03
C VAL A 331 7.71 6.60 -0.44
N THR A 332 6.95 6.54 -1.52
CA THR A 332 6.05 7.63 -1.90
C THR A 332 4.62 7.24 -1.57
N ILE A 333 3.91 8.16 -0.94
CA ILE A 333 2.47 8.15 -0.74
C ILE A 333 1.90 9.11 -1.76
N SER A 334 1.28 8.57 -2.81
CA SER A 334 0.86 9.33 -3.98
C SER A 334 -0.64 9.21 -4.24
N GLY A 335 -1.19 10.18 -4.97
CA GLY A 335 -2.59 10.16 -5.41
C GLY A 335 -3.45 11.23 -4.75
N SER A 336 -4.73 10.90 -4.49
CA SER A 336 -5.72 11.91 -4.08
C SER A 336 -6.79 11.38 -3.13
N ASN A 337 -7.12 12.13 -2.09
CA ASN A 337 -8.22 11.83 -1.16
C ASN A 337 -8.11 10.44 -0.51
N SER A 338 -6.88 9.96 -0.30
CA SER A 338 -6.60 8.66 0.30
C SER A 338 -6.27 8.79 1.79
N CYS A 339 -6.64 7.76 2.55
CA CYS A 339 -6.46 7.70 4.00
C CYS A 339 -5.55 6.53 4.38
N TYR A 340 -4.56 6.79 5.23
CA TYR A 340 -3.58 5.82 5.69
C TYR A 340 -3.64 5.73 7.21
N ASN A 341 -4.27 4.68 7.72
CA ASN A 341 -4.38 4.37 9.12
C ASN A 341 -3.21 3.47 9.56
N ALA A 342 -2.69 3.71 10.76
CA ALA A 342 -1.61 2.92 11.37
C ALA A 342 -0.44 2.67 10.41
N TYR A 343 -0.02 3.71 9.69
CA TYR A 343 1.10 3.66 8.76
C TYR A 343 2.42 3.54 9.51
N ARG A 344 3.23 2.52 9.22
CA ARG A 344 4.55 2.31 9.84
C ARG A 344 5.64 2.23 8.78
N ALA A 345 6.59 3.15 8.87
CA ALA A 345 7.85 3.12 8.13
C ALA A 345 8.98 2.88 9.15
N GLU A 346 9.42 1.63 9.24
CA GLU A 346 10.44 1.15 10.18
C GLU A 346 11.82 1.17 9.52
N GLY A 347 12.82 1.66 10.25
CA GLY A 347 14.16 1.94 9.76
C GLY A 347 14.42 3.45 9.63
N THR A 348 15.44 3.94 10.33
CA THR A 348 15.84 5.36 10.33
C THR A 348 16.32 5.89 8.97
N VAL A 349 16.54 4.99 8.02
CA VAL A 349 17.02 5.26 6.67
C VAL A 349 15.90 5.25 5.61
N VAL A 350 14.64 5.19 6.07
CA VAL A 350 13.46 5.27 5.20
C VAL A 350 12.95 6.70 5.13
N THR A 351 12.89 7.26 3.91
CA THR A 351 12.24 8.56 3.65
C THR A 351 10.84 8.34 3.09
N THR A 352 9.82 8.86 3.77
CA THR A 352 8.43 8.90 3.31
C THR A 352 8.16 10.21 2.59
N TRP A 353 7.83 10.15 1.30
CA TRP A 353 7.48 11.28 0.46
C TRP A 353 5.96 11.38 0.34
N LEU A 354 5.41 12.56 0.58
CA LEU A 354 4.01 12.88 0.31
C LEU A 354 3.89 13.58 -1.04
N GLU A 355 3.20 12.96 -1.98
CA GLU A 355 2.94 13.42 -3.34
C GLU A 355 1.43 13.55 -3.57
N GLY A 356 0.88 14.71 -3.20
CA GLY A 356 -0.54 15.00 -3.40
C GLY A 356 -0.81 15.63 -4.76
N VAL A 357 -1.84 15.18 -5.47
CA VAL A 357 -2.36 15.95 -6.61
C VAL A 357 -2.87 17.31 -6.12
N ASN A 358 -2.61 18.38 -6.86
CA ASN A 358 -3.03 19.74 -6.48
C ASN A 358 -4.54 19.79 -6.17
N GLY A 359 -4.90 20.26 -4.97
CA GLY A 359 -6.28 20.32 -4.49
C GLY A 359 -6.83 19.03 -3.89
N ALA A 360 -6.07 17.94 -3.86
CA ALA A 360 -6.44 16.70 -3.18
C ALA A 360 -5.96 16.66 -1.73
N GLN A 361 -6.53 15.76 -0.93
CA GLN A 361 -6.09 15.53 0.45
C GLN A 361 -5.39 14.18 0.64
N ILE A 362 -4.31 14.12 1.41
CA ILE A 362 -3.75 12.88 1.95
C ILE A 362 -3.89 12.89 3.47
N THR A 363 -4.43 11.83 4.06
CA THR A 363 -4.59 11.75 5.53
C THR A 363 -3.74 10.61 6.10
N LEU A 364 -2.91 10.90 7.10
CA LEU A 364 -2.18 9.92 7.88
C LEU A 364 -2.74 9.88 9.31
N ASN A 365 -3.34 8.76 9.71
CA ASN A 365 -3.88 8.56 11.05
C ASN A 365 -2.97 7.63 11.86
N ASN A 366 -2.45 8.17 12.97
CA ASN A 366 -1.52 7.54 13.90
C ASN A 366 -0.29 6.91 13.21
N PRO A 367 0.47 7.68 12.41
CA PRO A 367 1.68 7.16 11.76
C PRO A 367 2.80 6.86 12.77
N HIS A 368 3.67 5.92 12.44
CA HIS A 368 4.92 5.63 13.13
C HIS A 368 6.06 5.65 12.10
N ILE A 369 6.79 6.77 12.03
CA ILE A 369 7.84 7.02 11.03
C ILE A 369 9.17 7.16 11.76
N GLU A 370 10.02 6.13 11.67
CA GLU A 370 11.33 6.13 12.32
C GLU A 370 12.39 6.93 11.56
N GLY A 371 12.23 7.04 10.24
CA GLY A 371 13.06 7.89 9.38
C GLY A 371 12.49 9.30 9.26
N SER A 372 12.40 9.80 8.02
CA SER A 372 11.88 11.14 7.74
C SER A 372 10.57 11.10 6.95
N LEU A 373 9.72 12.09 7.21
CA LEU A 373 8.55 12.43 6.41
C LEU A 373 8.83 13.73 5.68
N THR A 374 8.62 13.75 4.36
CA THR A 374 8.85 14.91 3.52
C THR A 374 7.77 15.10 2.46
N THR A 375 7.69 16.28 1.87
CA THR A 375 6.71 16.62 0.82
C THR A 375 7.41 16.92 -0.49
N VAL A 376 6.83 16.49 -1.60
CA VAL A 376 7.38 16.82 -2.93
C VAL A 376 7.03 18.27 -3.30
N THR A 377 8.07 19.05 -3.62
CA THR A 377 7.92 20.46 -4.00
C THR A 377 7.00 20.62 -5.23
N ASN A 378 6.09 21.59 -5.20
CA ASN A 378 5.14 21.91 -6.27
C ASN A 378 4.06 20.86 -6.59
N GLN A 379 3.98 19.75 -5.85
CA GLN A 379 2.88 18.77 -5.93
C GLN A 379 2.01 18.88 -4.67
N ILE A 380 1.40 20.06 -4.51
CA ILE A 380 0.82 20.49 -3.22
C ILE A 380 -0.67 20.14 -3.17
N GLY A 381 -0.97 18.90 -2.79
CA GLY A 381 -2.22 18.59 -2.09
C GLY A 381 -2.20 19.09 -0.64
N HIS A 382 -3.35 19.09 0.03
CA HIS A 382 -3.44 19.27 1.48
C HIS A 382 -3.07 17.96 2.17
N TYR A 383 -2.27 17.99 3.23
CA TYR A 383 -2.13 16.81 4.09
C TYR A 383 -2.67 17.06 5.49
N ASN A 384 -3.22 15.99 6.06
CA ASN A 384 -3.70 15.96 7.42
C ASN A 384 -3.04 14.81 8.17
N ILE A 385 -2.33 15.11 9.25
CA ILE A 385 -1.65 14.11 10.08
C ILE A 385 -2.29 14.15 11.46
N ILE A 386 -2.85 13.04 11.92
CA ILE A 386 -3.56 12.95 13.20
C ILE A 386 -2.86 11.92 14.09
N GLY A 387 -2.26 12.35 15.19
CA GLY A 387 -1.54 11.53 16.15
C GLY A 387 -0.17 11.04 15.65
N GLY A 388 0.32 9.98 16.29
CA GLY A 388 1.50 9.24 15.84
C GLY A 388 2.84 9.73 16.39
N VAL A 389 3.91 9.12 15.89
CA VAL A 389 5.31 9.40 16.21
C VAL A 389 6.09 9.56 14.92
N ILE A 390 6.77 10.69 14.76
CA ILE A 390 7.52 11.06 13.56
C ILE A 390 8.90 11.55 13.99
N ASN A 391 9.95 10.81 13.63
CA ASN A 391 11.31 11.18 14.02
C ASN A 391 11.82 12.42 13.28
N GLY A 392 11.74 12.42 11.94
CA GLY A 392 12.05 13.59 11.14
C GLY A 392 10.82 14.04 10.35
N MET A 393 10.46 15.31 10.44
CA MET A 393 9.45 15.93 9.57
C MET A 393 10.09 17.11 8.84
N ASP A 394 10.21 17.01 7.52
CA ASP A 394 10.84 17.98 6.63
C ASP A 394 9.87 18.40 5.52
N ILE A 395 9.09 19.44 5.77
CA ILE A 395 7.87 19.75 5.00
C ILE A 395 7.91 21.15 4.39
N SER A 396 7.48 21.25 3.13
CA SER A 396 7.62 22.43 2.25
C SER A 396 6.32 22.98 1.68
N SER A 397 5.18 22.59 2.23
CA SER A 397 3.86 22.96 1.69
C SER A 397 3.20 24.14 2.40
N ILE A 398 2.41 24.89 1.64
CA ILE A 398 1.55 25.99 2.11
C ILE A 398 0.22 25.55 2.77
N ASN A 399 -0.13 24.26 2.77
CA ASN A 399 -1.45 23.78 3.20
C ASN A 399 -1.35 22.40 3.89
N GLY A 400 -0.94 22.35 5.16
CA GLY A 400 -0.86 21.11 5.94
C GLY A 400 -1.33 21.32 7.37
N THR A 401 -2.02 20.32 7.91
CA THR A 401 -2.44 20.27 9.32
C THR A 401 -1.82 19.05 10.00
N VAL A 402 -1.27 19.25 11.19
CA VAL A 402 -0.76 18.18 12.05
C VAL A 402 -1.41 18.33 13.42
N GLU A 403 -2.03 17.28 13.95
CA GLU A 403 -2.76 17.30 15.22
C GLU A 403 -2.27 16.17 16.12
N GLY A 404 -1.96 16.44 17.39
CA GLY A 404 -1.67 15.41 18.39
C GLY A 404 -0.43 14.55 18.16
N ALA A 405 0.50 14.96 17.30
CA ALA A 405 1.67 14.17 16.92
C ALA A 405 2.86 14.39 17.85
N ASN A 406 3.66 13.33 18.06
CA ASN A 406 4.98 13.43 18.67
C ASN A 406 6.05 13.56 17.58
N ILE A 407 6.74 14.69 17.53
CA ILE A 407 7.73 15.00 16.49
C ILE A 407 9.10 15.20 17.12
N THR A 408 10.11 14.42 16.72
CA THR A 408 11.47 14.59 17.27
C THR A 408 12.17 15.80 16.63
N LEU A 409 12.18 15.90 15.31
CA LEU A 409 12.75 17.04 14.59
C LEU A 409 11.76 17.55 13.52
N LEU A 410 11.38 18.81 13.63
CA LEU A 410 10.58 19.53 12.64
C LEU A 410 11.46 20.54 11.90
N THR A 411 11.63 20.33 10.59
CA THR A 411 12.19 21.28 9.64
C THR A 411 11.05 21.91 8.82
N VAL A 412 10.89 23.22 8.96
CA VAL A 412 9.82 23.97 8.29
C VAL A 412 10.38 24.67 7.06
N HIS A 413 9.82 24.41 5.88
CA HIS A 413 10.09 25.18 4.67
C HIS A 413 8.84 25.96 4.25
N SER A 414 9.02 27.18 3.74
CA SER A 414 7.95 27.90 3.04
C SER A 414 8.37 28.27 1.62
N VAL A 415 7.42 28.28 0.70
CA VAL A 415 7.59 28.74 -0.68
C VAL A 415 7.07 30.17 -0.91
N SER A 416 6.40 30.78 0.07
CA SER A 416 5.94 32.17 -0.04
C SER A 416 5.99 32.92 1.28
N THR A 417 5.90 34.25 1.18
CA THR A 417 5.79 35.18 2.32
C THR A 417 4.38 35.25 2.89
N ASP A 418 3.39 34.57 2.28
CA ASP A 418 1.99 34.64 2.70
C ASP A 418 1.77 33.76 3.94
N GLU A 419 0.96 34.23 4.89
CA GLU A 419 0.62 33.59 6.17
C GLU A 419 -0.12 32.23 6.05
N LYS A 420 -0.19 31.64 4.86
CA LYS A 420 -0.73 30.30 4.62
C LYS A 420 0.26 29.28 5.16
N SER A 421 0.13 29.06 6.47
CA SER A 421 1.11 28.38 7.30
C SER A 421 0.69 26.95 7.57
N LEU A 422 1.71 26.10 7.66
CA LEU A 422 1.63 24.81 8.31
C LEU A 422 1.11 25.02 9.72
N THR A 423 0.03 24.30 10.07
CA THR A 423 -0.58 24.44 11.38
C THR A 423 -0.43 23.15 12.17
N PHE A 424 0.06 23.30 13.40
CA PHE A 424 0.25 22.23 14.36
C PHE A 424 -0.69 22.45 15.54
N TYR A 425 -1.49 21.45 15.88
CA TYR A 425 -2.43 21.44 17.00
C TYR A 425 -2.01 20.39 18.01
N ASP A 426 -1.92 20.76 19.29
CA ASP A 426 -1.70 19.83 20.41
C ASP A 426 -0.52 18.85 20.20
N CYS A 427 0.55 19.30 19.53
CA CYS A 427 1.71 18.48 19.21
C CYS A 427 2.82 18.61 20.27
N ASP A 428 3.54 17.52 20.50
CA ASP A 428 4.77 17.50 21.29
C ASP A 428 5.98 17.43 20.35
N ILE A 429 6.72 18.54 20.24
CA ILE A 429 7.80 18.71 19.26
C ILE A 429 9.14 18.91 19.99
N SER A 430 10.10 18.00 19.82
CA SER A 430 11.37 18.12 20.55
C SER A 430 12.26 19.24 20.01
N SER A 431 12.30 19.47 18.70
CA SER A 431 13.06 20.56 18.09
C SER A 431 12.42 21.10 16.82
N VAL A 432 12.39 22.43 16.67
CA VAL A 432 11.94 23.13 15.46
C VAL A 432 13.11 23.91 14.86
N ILE A 433 13.35 23.74 13.55
CA ILE A 433 14.35 24.49 12.79
C ILE A 433 13.78 25.03 11.47
N PRO A 434 14.24 26.22 11.01
CA PRO A 434 13.90 26.70 9.68
C PRO A 434 14.71 25.94 8.62
N GLY A 435 14.02 25.42 7.62
CA GLY A 435 14.63 24.83 6.43
C GLY A 435 15.00 25.86 5.36
N ASN A 436 14.45 27.07 5.43
CA ASN A 436 14.81 28.22 4.61
C ASN A 436 14.49 29.56 5.31
N ASP A 437 14.92 30.67 4.69
CA ASP A 437 14.75 32.02 5.24
C ASP A 437 13.30 32.52 5.31
N TYR A 438 12.36 31.80 4.70
CA TYR A 438 10.94 32.16 4.63
C TYR A 438 10.05 31.22 5.46
N ALA A 439 10.63 30.27 6.18
CA ALA A 439 9.90 29.26 6.95
C ALA A 439 8.83 29.89 7.85
N SER A 440 7.59 29.37 7.78
CA SER A 440 6.47 29.90 8.54
C SER A 440 5.58 28.77 9.08
N ALA A 441 5.15 28.89 10.33
CA ALA A 441 4.28 27.91 10.97
C ALA A 441 3.44 28.54 12.09
N THR A 442 2.25 27.96 12.31
CA THR A 442 1.39 28.23 13.46
C THR A 442 1.36 27.01 14.37
N PHE A 443 1.58 27.24 15.66
CA PHE A 443 1.53 26.23 16.72
C PHE A 443 0.39 26.61 17.67
N ASP A 444 -0.58 25.72 17.85
CA ASP A 444 -1.71 25.88 18.76
C ASP A 444 -1.73 24.72 19.75
N GLY A 445 -1.73 24.99 21.06
CA GLY A 445 -1.69 23.96 22.10
C GLY A 445 -0.40 23.10 22.15
N CYS A 446 0.67 23.49 21.43
CA CYS A 446 1.85 22.65 21.28
C CYS A 446 2.88 22.81 22.42
N THR A 447 3.60 21.74 22.73
CA THR A 447 4.82 21.78 23.55
C THR A 447 6.05 21.66 22.64
N ILE A 448 6.98 22.61 22.75
CA ILE A 448 8.20 22.65 21.96
C ILE A 448 9.42 22.59 22.88
N GLY A 449 10.31 21.64 22.64
CA GLY A 449 11.59 21.50 23.32
C GLY A 449 12.52 22.67 22.98
N SER A 450 13.20 22.57 21.84
CA SER A 450 14.10 23.58 21.29
C SER A 450 13.48 24.30 20.09
N TYR A 451 13.71 25.61 19.98
CA TYR A 451 13.16 26.44 18.89
C TYR A 451 14.23 27.34 18.29
N VAL A 452 14.50 27.16 16.98
CA VAL A 452 15.24 28.13 16.17
C VAL A 452 14.23 29.02 15.43
N PRO A 453 14.34 30.36 15.50
CA PRO A 453 13.38 31.27 14.89
C PRO A 453 13.07 31.01 13.43
N LEU A 454 11.79 30.89 13.14
CA LEU A 454 11.22 30.90 11.79
C LEU A 454 11.12 32.34 11.27
N PHE A 455 10.92 32.53 9.96
CA PHE A 455 10.59 33.85 9.41
C PHE A 455 9.31 34.40 10.04
N TYR A 456 8.33 33.53 10.21
CA TYR A 456 7.08 33.81 10.91
C TYR A 456 6.70 32.61 11.80
N GLY A 457 6.84 32.77 13.11
CA GLY A 457 6.41 31.78 14.11
C GLY A 457 5.25 32.33 14.93
N LYS A 458 4.09 31.68 14.86
CA LYS A 458 2.91 32.03 15.65
C LYS A 458 2.61 30.93 16.65
N PHE A 459 2.43 31.32 17.91
CA PHE A 459 2.17 30.42 19.03
C PHE A 459 0.87 30.83 19.70
N ILE A 460 -0.04 29.88 19.88
CA ILE A 460 -1.34 30.05 20.52
C ILE A 460 -1.41 28.98 21.61
N ASN A 461 -1.62 29.36 22.86
CA ASN A 461 -1.67 28.43 23.99
C ASN A 461 -0.52 27.38 24.00
N SER A 462 0.67 27.76 23.53
CA SER A 462 1.80 26.85 23.29
C SER A 462 2.96 27.16 24.24
N ILE A 463 3.81 26.17 24.51
CA ILE A 463 4.95 26.29 25.42
C ILE A 463 6.25 25.98 24.68
N VAL A 464 7.21 26.89 24.70
CA VAL A 464 8.60 26.65 24.27
C VAL A 464 9.46 26.51 25.53
N THR A 465 10.00 25.32 25.80
CA THR A 465 10.60 24.93 27.10
C THR A 465 12.11 25.16 27.22
N LEU A 466 12.85 25.06 26.13
CA LEU A 466 14.28 25.35 26.03
C LEU A 466 14.49 26.40 24.93
N GLY A 467 13.89 27.57 25.12
CA GLY A 467 14.28 28.74 24.36
C GLY A 467 15.70 29.10 24.78
N GLY A 468 16.71 28.67 24.03
CA GLY A 468 18.03 29.29 24.15
C GLY A 468 17.90 30.81 23.94
N ASP A 469 18.97 31.57 24.18
CA ASP A 469 18.97 32.99 23.83
C ASP A 469 18.68 33.16 22.34
N THR A 470 17.48 33.64 22.04
CA THR A 470 16.91 33.52 20.70
C THR A 470 16.86 34.86 20.03
N ASN A 471 17.63 34.99 18.94
CA ASN A 471 17.66 36.19 18.13
C ASN A 471 16.66 36.09 16.97
N ILE A 472 15.61 36.90 17.01
CA ILE A 472 14.57 36.95 15.98
C ILE A 472 14.88 37.99 14.88
N ARG A 473 16.16 38.32 14.62
CA ARG A 473 16.58 39.33 13.63
C ARG A 473 15.85 39.22 12.29
N SER A 474 15.16 40.28 11.87
CA SER A 474 14.36 40.31 10.62
C SER A 474 13.28 39.24 10.52
N LYS A 475 12.79 38.73 11.65
CA LYS A 475 11.76 37.69 11.77
C LYS A 475 10.58 38.17 12.59
N THR A 476 9.47 37.43 12.54
CA THR A 476 8.26 37.66 13.31
C THR A 476 8.01 36.53 14.29
N LEU A 477 7.84 36.87 15.57
CA LEU A 477 7.44 35.97 16.64
C LEU A 477 6.13 36.49 17.26
N GLU A 478 5.08 35.67 17.25
CA GLU A 478 3.80 35.99 17.88
C GLU A 478 3.47 34.98 18.98
N LEU A 479 3.18 35.47 20.18
CA LEU A 479 2.74 34.69 21.34
C LEU A 479 1.31 35.14 21.70
N HIS A 480 0.36 34.21 21.69
CA HIS A 480 -1.04 34.44 21.96
C HIS A 480 -1.59 33.50 23.02
N THR A 481 -2.64 33.95 23.71
CA THR A 481 -3.54 33.11 24.53
C THR A 481 -2.77 32.19 25.50
N GLY A 482 -2.05 32.77 26.45
CA GLY A 482 -1.33 32.01 27.48
C GLY A 482 -0.06 31.32 27.01
N SER A 483 0.43 31.60 25.80
CA SER A 483 1.67 31.02 25.30
C SER A 483 2.87 31.40 26.17
N LYS A 484 3.81 30.47 26.35
CA LYS A 484 5.00 30.63 27.18
C LYS A 484 6.26 30.38 26.38
N TYR A 485 7.25 31.24 26.56
CA TYR A 485 8.58 31.11 25.97
C TYR A 485 9.63 31.13 27.09
N GLU A 486 10.10 29.95 27.49
CA GLU A 486 11.07 29.76 28.59
C GLU A 486 12.50 29.99 28.10
N GLY A 487 12.80 31.25 27.75
CA GLY A 487 14.08 31.66 27.16
C GLY A 487 14.21 33.18 27.04
N SER A 488 15.41 33.66 26.70
CA SER A 488 15.60 35.08 26.35
C SER A 488 15.27 35.32 24.88
N VAL A 489 14.71 36.49 24.57
CA VAL A 489 14.43 36.92 23.20
C VAL A 489 15.19 38.21 22.89
N GLN A 490 15.95 38.19 21.80
CA GLN A 490 16.64 39.34 21.24
C GLN A 490 15.95 39.78 19.95
N THR A 491 15.59 41.06 19.84
CA THR A 491 14.95 41.63 18.63
C THR A 491 15.93 42.53 17.87
N ASP A 492 15.98 42.42 16.55
CA ASP A 492 16.77 43.28 15.66
C ASP A 492 16.08 43.42 14.30
N ASN A 493 15.46 44.57 14.03
CA ASN A 493 14.63 44.76 12.83
C ASN A 493 13.50 43.70 12.72
N SER A 494 12.93 43.33 13.87
CA SER A 494 12.01 42.19 14.02
C SER A 494 10.60 42.64 14.41
N ASN A 495 9.62 41.73 14.28
CA ASN A 495 8.29 41.91 14.87
C ASN A 495 8.12 40.94 16.05
N LEU A 496 7.76 41.46 17.23
CA LEU A 496 7.35 40.66 18.38
C LEU A 496 5.94 41.07 18.78
N ILE A 497 5.02 40.12 18.86
CA ILE A 497 3.63 40.35 19.30
C ILE A 497 3.33 39.41 20.46
N MET A 498 2.85 39.95 21.59
CA MET A 498 2.45 39.19 22.77
C MET A 498 1.06 39.63 23.21
N THR A 499 0.13 38.68 23.27
CA THR A 499 -1.27 38.95 23.68
C THR A 499 -1.85 37.82 24.53
N GLY A 500 -2.93 38.13 25.26
CA GLY A 500 -3.79 37.15 25.91
C GLY A 500 -3.13 36.35 27.02
N GLY A 501 -2.33 36.98 27.88
CA GLY A 501 -1.67 36.31 29.00
C GLY A 501 -0.33 35.65 28.66
N SER A 502 0.31 36.04 27.55
CA SER A 502 1.53 35.39 27.08
C SER A 502 2.78 35.81 27.87
N TYR A 503 3.79 34.94 27.90
CA TYR A 503 4.93 35.05 28.80
C TYR A 503 6.28 34.77 28.12
N ILE A 504 7.30 35.57 28.42
CA ILE A 504 8.72 35.27 28.14
C ILE A 504 9.48 35.14 29.47
N GLY A 505 10.09 33.97 29.70
CA GLY A 505 10.76 33.60 30.95
C GLY A 505 12.19 34.09 31.12
N GLY A 506 12.89 34.40 30.04
CA GLY A 506 14.21 35.04 30.04
C GLY A 506 14.16 36.51 29.62
N ASN A 507 15.33 37.10 29.37
CA ASN A 507 15.46 38.53 29.11
C ASN A 507 14.87 38.91 27.74
N LEU A 508 14.19 40.06 27.66
CA LEU A 508 13.82 40.69 26.39
C LEU A 508 14.81 41.84 26.09
N THR A 509 15.55 41.75 24.99
CA THR A 509 16.58 42.74 24.60
C THR A 509 16.37 43.22 23.16
N GLU A 510 16.32 44.53 22.94
CA GLU A 510 16.39 45.10 21.58
C GLU A 510 17.87 45.40 21.25
N VAL A 511 18.40 44.78 20.19
CA VAL A 511 19.84 44.87 19.83
C VAL A 511 20.13 46.16 19.05
N THR A 512 19.28 46.52 18.09
CA THR A 512 19.38 47.78 17.34
C THR A 512 18.16 48.65 17.64
N GLU A 513 18.37 49.71 18.43
CA GLU A 513 17.30 50.59 18.89
C GLU A 513 16.46 51.18 17.73
N GLY A 514 15.14 51.01 17.80
CA GLY A 514 14.17 51.71 16.96
C GLY A 514 13.84 51.05 15.61
N ASN A 515 14.38 49.86 15.34
CA ASN A 515 14.07 49.09 14.13
C ASN A 515 13.09 47.95 14.37
N SER A 516 12.86 47.54 15.62
CA SER A 516 11.93 46.45 15.93
C SER A 516 10.51 46.98 16.21
N ARG A 517 9.49 46.20 15.86
CA ARG A 517 8.09 46.46 16.23
C ARG A 517 7.69 45.47 17.32
N ILE A 518 7.73 45.91 18.58
CA ILE A 518 7.33 45.11 19.73
C ILE A 518 5.91 45.54 20.13
N ARG A 519 4.98 44.61 20.29
CA ARG A 519 3.63 44.86 20.83
C ARG A 519 3.36 43.87 21.95
N ILE A 520 3.09 44.37 23.14
CA ILE A 520 2.73 43.56 24.31
C ILE A 520 1.43 44.14 24.86
N ASP A 521 0.43 43.28 25.10
CA ASP A 521 -0.83 43.68 25.74
C ASP A 521 -0.77 43.63 27.28
N LEU A 522 -1.81 44.18 27.93
CA LEU A 522 -1.78 44.42 29.38
C LEU A 522 -1.76 43.14 30.19
N SER A 523 -2.11 42.02 29.57
CA SER A 523 -2.13 40.70 30.20
C SER A 523 -0.82 39.93 30.02
N SER A 524 0.07 40.38 29.15
CA SER A 524 1.29 39.68 28.76
C SER A 524 2.53 40.33 29.38
N TYR A 525 3.57 39.55 29.66
CA TYR A 525 4.79 40.06 30.33
C TYR A 525 6.06 39.27 29.98
N ALA A 526 7.22 39.91 30.16
CA ALA A 526 8.55 39.31 29.99
C ALA A 526 9.39 39.51 31.27
N LYS A 527 10.29 38.57 31.58
CA LYS A 527 11.19 38.65 32.75
C LYS A 527 12.48 39.40 32.39
N GLY A 528 12.90 40.39 33.17
CA GLY A 528 14.22 41.03 33.01
C GLY A 528 14.46 41.70 31.66
N GLY A 529 13.80 42.82 31.37
CA GLY A 529 14.06 43.61 30.16
C GLY A 529 15.16 44.63 30.36
N THR A 530 16.10 44.74 29.42
CA THR A 530 16.87 45.97 29.20
C THR A 530 16.37 46.57 27.90
N ILE A 531 15.32 47.39 27.98
CA ILE A 531 14.81 48.12 26.81
C ILE A 531 15.67 49.38 26.69
N GLY A 532 16.18 49.64 25.48
CA GLY A 532 17.07 50.76 25.19
C GLY A 532 16.55 52.11 25.71
N SER A 533 17.47 53.00 26.02
CA SER A 533 17.26 54.22 26.82
C SER A 533 16.47 55.36 26.15
N MET A 534 15.85 55.14 24.97
CA MET A 534 15.19 56.20 24.20
C MET A 534 13.66 56.05 24.07
N LYS A 535 12.98 57.19 24.18
CA LYS A 535 11.52 57.38 23.98
C LYS A 535 11.06 56.76 22.64
N PRO A 536 10.04 55.89 22.63
CA PRO A 536 9.44 55.40 21.39
C PRO A 536 9.02 56.57 20.48
N LYS A 537 9.48 56.57 19.22
CA LYS A 537 9.27 57.70 18.27
C LYS A 537 7.82 57.84 17.78
N SER A 538 6.93 56.89 18.04
CA SER A 538 5.51 56.98 17.65
C SER A 538 4.58 56.12 18.53
N ILE A 539 3.29 56.42 18.47
CA ILE A 539 2.18 55.92 19.32
C ILE A 539 1.87 54.41 19.15
N ASN A 540 2.53 53.73 18.21
CA ASN A 540 2.15 52.37 17.89
C ASN A 540 2.91 51.38 18.78
N SER A 541 2.23 51.02 19.88
CA SER A 541 2.29 49.79 20.69
C SER A 541 3.42 49.58 21.70
N TYR A 542 3.16 49.92 22.96
CA TYR A 542 3.52 49.12 24.14
C TYR A 542 2.39 49.33 25.16
N ASN A 543 1.68 48.28 25.56
CA ASN A 543 0.66 48.35 26.61
C ASN A 543 0.80 47.08 27.45
N GLY A 544 1.86 46.92 28.24
CA GLY A 544 2.08 45.73 29.10
C GLY A 544 2.62 46.12 30.48
N GLU A 545 2.27 45.36 31.52
CA GLU A 545 2.78 45.56 32.89
C GLU A 545 4.15 44.86 33.04
N PHE A 546 5.24 45.61 33.19
CA PHE A 546 6.55 45.05 33.54
C PHE A 546 6.53 44.64 35.02
N SER A 547 6.64 43.34 35.30
CA SER A 547 6.38 42.82 36.66
C SER A 547 7.37 43.32 37.75
N LYS A 548 6.80 43.46 38.97
CA LYS A 548 7.27 44.08 40.23
C LYS A 548 8.64 43.74 40.84
N ASN A 549 9.50 42.97 40.19
CA ASN A 549 10.78 42.52 40.78
C ASN A 549 11.99 42.78 39.87
N MET A 550 12.17 44.03 39.44
CA MET A 550 13.47 44.47 38.93
C MET A 550 14.31 44.98 40.11
N ALA A 551 15.45 44.34 40.39
CA ALA A 551 16.45 44.91 41.27
C ALA A 551 17.25 45.94 40.46
N PHE A 552 17.09 47.23 40.77
CA PHE A 552 17.60 48.33 39.97
C PHE A 552 19.09 48.61 40.24
N GLY A 553 19.87 48.74 39.16
CA GLY A 553 21.15 49.45 39.20
C GLY A 553 20.91 50.95 39.30
N ILE A 554 21.61 51.63 40.19
CA ILE A 554 21.46 53.07 40.45
C ILE A 554 21.84 53.88 39.19
N GLY A 555 20.88 54.58 38.57
CA GLY A 555 21.15 55.72 37.67
C GLY A 555 20.70 55.65 36.20
N GLY A 556 19.90 54.66 35.76
CA GLY A 556 19.32 54.63 34.41
C GLY A 556 17.81 54.92 34.42
N SER A 557 17.30 55.61 33.39
CA SER A 557 15.86 55.79 33.15
C SER A 557 15.15 54.43 32.99
N ILE A 558 13.92 54.32 33.50
CA ILE A 558 13.29 53.03 33.89
C ILE A 558 12.40 52.44 32.77
N GLY A 559 12.25 53.15 31.65
CA GLY A 559 11.44 52.74 30.49
C GLY A 559 10.28 53.70 30.23
N TRP A 560 9.41 53.36 29.29
CA TRP A 560 8.27 54.20 28.88
C TRP A 560 6.96 53.41 28.98
N LEU A 561 5.98 53.91 29.74
CA LEU A 561 4.63 53.36 29.81
C LEU A 561 3.71 54.17 28.89
N TYR A 562 2.89 53.52 28.06
CA TYR A 562 1.86 54.23 27.31
C TYR A 562 0.61 54.39 28.18
N SER A 563 0.24 55.63 28.48
CA SER A 563 -0.97 55.93 29.23
C SER A 563 -2.11 56.19 28.25
N ASN A 564 -3.05 55.24 28.17
CA ASN A 564 -4.27 55.39 27.36
C ASN A 564 -5.12 56.61 27.79
N THR A 565 -4.94 57.07 29.03
CA THR A 565 -5.62 58.25 29.59
C THR A 565 -5.01 59.56 29.09
N SER A 566 -3.69 59.63 28.94
CA SER A 566 -2.99 60.86 28.52
C SER A 566 -2.63 60.87 27.03
N GLY A 567 -2.72 59.73 26.35
CA GLY A 567 -2.30 59.57 24.95
C GLY A 567 -0.80 59.77 24.75
N MET A 568 -0.01 59.73 25.82
CA MET A 568 1.42 60.01 25.83
C MET A 568 2.22 58.85 26.45
N TRP A 569 3.49 58.78 26.07
CA TRP A 569 4.50 57.99 26.74
C TRP A 569 4.91 58.69 28.03
N GLU A 570 4.71 58.01 29.15
CA GLU A 570 5.13 58.43 30.49
C GLU A 570 6.45 57.73 30.81
N GLU A 571 7.48 58.51 31.15
CA GLU A 571 8.77 58.00 31.60
C GLU A 571 8.57 57.39 33.00
N ILE A 572 8.98 56.13 33.18
CA ILE A 572 8.92 55.45 34.48
C ILE A 572 10.13 55.87 35.30
#